data_AF-A0A1F7P566-F1
#
_entry.id   AF-A0A1F7P566-F1
#
_cell.length_a   1.000
_cell.length_b   1.000
_cell.length_c   1.000
_cell.angle_alpha   90.00
_cell.angle_beta   90.00
_cell.angle_gamma   90.00
#
_symmetry.space_group_name_H-M   'P 1'
#
loop_
_entity.id
_entity.type
_entity.pdbx_description
1 polymer ?
#
loop_
_entity_poly.entity_id
_entity_poly.type
_entity_poly.pdbx_seq_one_letter_code
_entity_poly.pdbx_strand_id
1 'polypeptide(L)'
;MKHATKRTPETHGREWGVAAIAAAGLAVSGYLATTKLMGAAALFCETGSGCDVVQASRYALFLGVPTAAWGAALYVVVLGLALAGLPAGRWLAAYALAVAAVAFSAYMTWLAIVELGAVCPWCLADAAIAIALLAVLLVRRPASKARRSPTRPARLVGIGLVMAVGTVVFSAGVFAAGAPAGNASYQEALARHLQASGVIFYGAYW
;
A
#
# COMPACT_ATOMS: atom_id res chain seq x y z
N MET A 1 -46.09 4.39 -18.56
CA MET A 1 -45.25 5.46 -17.96
C MET A 1 -43.94 4.83 -17.50
N LYS A 2 -42.87 4.94 -18.30
CA LYS A 2 -41.53 4.44 -17.94
C LYS A 2 -40.78 5.58 -17.26
N HIS A 3 -40.45 5.42 -15.98
CA HIS A 3 -39.63 6.40 -15.26
C HIS A 3 -38.24 6.46 -15.88
N ALA A 4 -38.02 7.43 -16.76
CA ALA A 4 -36.70 7.81 -17.23
C ALA A 4 -35.97 8.48 -16.06
N THR A 5 -35.16 7.70 -15.33
CA THR A 5 -34.21 8.19 -14.36
C THR A 5 -33.22 9.09 -15.09
N LYS A 6 -33.46 10.40 -15.03
CA LYS A 6 -32.49 11.41 -15.45
C LYS A 6 -31.21 11.16 -14.66
N ARG A 7 -30.17 10.65 -15.33
CA ARG A 7 -28.80 10.71 -14.81
C ARG A 7 -28.43 12.19 -14.81
N THR A 8 -28.57 12.84 -13.67
CA THR A 8 -28.04 14.20 -13.48
C THR A 8 -26.52 14.16 -13.63
N PRO A 9 -25.95 14.86 -14.62
CA PRO A 9 -24.51 14.94 -14.81
C PRO A 9 -23.94 16.00 -13.86
N GLU A 10 -23.93 15.73 -12.56
CA GLU A 10 -23.57 16.71 -11.52
C GLU A 10 -22.48 16.22 -10.56
N THR A 11 -21.62 15.27 -10.96
CA THR A 11 -20.50 14.81 -10.09
C THR A 11 -19.10 14.94 -10.70
N HIS A 12 -18.99 15.20 -12.02
CA HIS A 12 -17.72 15.08 -12.72
C HIS A 12 -16.62 16.00 -12.16
N GLY A 13 -16.91 17.26 -11.82
CA GLY A 13 -15.87 18.20 -11.35
C GLY A 13 -15.35 17.94 -9.93
N ARG A 14 -16.09 17.21 -9.08
CA ARG A 14 -15.67 16.99 -7.69
C ARG A 14 -14.68 15.83 -7.62
N GLU A 15 -14.89 14.75 -8.35
CA GLU A 15 -14.13 13.49 -8.18
C GLU A 15 -12.66 13.57 -8.65
N TRP A 16 -12.30 14.68 -9.32
CA TRP A 16 -10.96 14.95 -9.82
C TRP A 16 -9.89 14.99 -8.73
N GLY A 17 -10.25 15.42 -7.51
CA GLY A 17 -9.30 15.38 -6.39
C GLY A 17 -8.90 13.95 -6.00
N VAL A 18 -9.83 13.00 -6.01
CA VAL A 18 -9.55 11.59 -5.73
C VAL A 18 -8.77 10.97 -6.88
N ALA A 19 -9.16 11.28 -8.12
CA ALA A 19 -8.47 10.82 -9.32
C ALA A 19 -7.02 11.35 -9.39
N ALA A 20 -6.78 12.61 -9.06
CA ALA A 20 -5.45 13.21 -9.06
C ALA A 20 -4.53 12.56 -8.01
N ILE A 21 -5.03 12.32 -6.80
CA ILE A 21 -4.26 11.63 -5.74
C ILE A 21 -3.97 10.18 -6.15
N ALA A 22 -4.95 9.48 -6.70
CA ALA A 22 -4.77 8.11 -7.19
C ALA A 22 -3.78 8.06 -8.36
N ALA A 23 -3.82 9.02 -9.29
CA ALA A 23 -2.87 9.12 -10.38
C ALA A 23 -1.44 9.41 -9.89
N ALA A 24 -1.29 10.27 -8.87
CA ALA A 24 0.01 10.53 -8.24
C ALA A 24 0.56 9.26 -7.56
N GLY A 25 -0.26 8.54 -6.81
CA GLY A 25 0.11 7.26 -6.20
C GLY A 25 0.50 6.21 -7.23
N LEU A 26 -0.25 6.14 -8.34
CA LEU A 26 0.06 5.26 -9.46
C LEU A 26 1.39 5.61 -10.13
N ALA A 27 1.68 6.90 -10.33
CA ALA A 27 2.94 7.35 -10.89
C ALA A 27 4.13 6.97 -10.00
N VAL A 28 4.01 7.19 -8.68
CA VAL A 28 5.06 6.84 -7.71
C VAL A 28 5.26 5.32 -7.63
N SER A 29 4.18 4.57 -7.44
CA SER A 29 4.24 3.10 -7.32
C SER A 29 4.70 2.44 -8.63
N GLY A 30 4.22 2.93 -9.77
CA GLY A 30 4.63 2.46 -11.09
C GLY A 30 6.10 2.77 -11.39
N TYR A 31 6.58 3.95 -11.00
CA TYR A 31 8.00 4.30 -11.09
C TYR A 31 8.84 3.32 -10.26
N LEU A 32 8.50 3.09 -8.99
CA LEU A 32 9.23 2.15 -8.14
C LEU A 32 9.20 0.71 -8.66
N ALA A 33 8.05 0.26 -9.16
CA ALA A 33 7.90 -1.08 -9.72
C ALA A 33 8.76 -1.26 -10.97
N THR A 34 8.77 -0.27 -11.87
CA THR A 34 9.58 -0.31 -13.09
C THR A 34 11.07 -0.22 -12.80
N THR A 35 11.51 0.65 -11.89
CA THR A 35 12.93 0.70 -11.49
C THR A 35 13.40 -0.60 -10.87
N LYS A 36 12.56 -1.23 -10.04
CA LYS A 36 12.85 -2.53 -9.42
C LYS A 36 12.97 -3.65 -10.47
N LEU A 37 12.08 -3.67 -11.46
CA LEU A 37 12.10 -4.64 -12.57
C LEU A 37 13.32 -4.45 -13.49
N MET A 38 13.75 -3.20 -13.69
CA MET A 38 14.92 -2.87 -14.52
C MET A 38 16.25 -3.05 -13.77
N GLY A 39 16.22 -3.38 -12.47
CA GLY A 39 17.43 -3.45 -11.64
C GLY A 39 18.14 -2.10 -11.46
N ALA A 40 17.43 -1.00 -11.71
CA ALA A 40 17.97 0.35 -11.61
C ALA A 40 17.74 0.93 -10.20
N ALA A 41 18.72 1.68 -9.71
CA ALA A 41 18.54 2.46 -8.48
C ALA A 41 17.46 3.52 -8.69
N ALA A 42 16.49 3.59 -7.78
CA ALA A 42 15.47 4.64 -7.82
C ALA A 42 16.12 6.02 -7.57
N LEU A 43 15.58 7.09 -8.17
CA LEU A 43 16.01 8.46 -7.90
C LEU A 43 15.99 8.73 -6.38
N PHE A 44 17.01 9.38 -5.82
CA PHE A 44 17.18 9.59 -4.36
C PHE A 44 17.33 8.31 -3.50
N CYS A 45 17.56 7.18 -4.15
CA CYS A 45 17.91 5.90 -3.51
C CYS A 45 19.38 5.61 -3.88
N GLU A 46 20.32 6.26 -3.19
CA GLU A 46 21.75 6.00 -3.41
C GLU A 46 22.10 4.57 -2.97
N THR A 47 23.07 3.95 -3.64
CA THR A 47 23.58 2.62 -3.28
C THR A 47 24.10 2.63 -1.84
N GLY A 48 23.57 1.73 -1.00
CA GLY A 48 23.88 1.71 0.44
C GLY A 48 23.04 2.66 1.31
N SER A 49 22.08 3.40 0.73
CA SER A 49 21.09 4.18 1.51
C SER A 49 20.04 3.27 2.14
N GLY A 50 19.32 3.76 3.16
CA GLY A 50 18.23 3.02 3.78
C GLY A 50 17.11 2.64 2.80
N CYS A 51 16.94 3.38 1.71
CA CYS A 51 16.02 3.05 0.63
C CYS A 51 16.47 1.79 -0.14
N ASP A 52 17.76 1.68 -0.45
CA ASP A 52 18.34 0.55 -1.17
C ASP A 52 18.23 -0.73 -0.33
N VAL A 53 18.49 -0.63 0.97
CA VAL A 53 18.32 -1.73 1.94
C VAL A 53 16.87 -2.21 1.99
N VAL A 54 15.90 -1.30 2.11
CA VAL A 54 14.47 -1.66 2.12
C VAL A 54 14.04 -2.31 0.81
N GLN A 55 14.49 -1.77 -0.33
CA GLN A 55 14.20 -2.32 -1.65
C GLN A 55 14.90 -3.67 -1.88
N ALA A 56 16.10 -3.90 -1.36
CA ALA A 56 16.81 -5.17 -1.50
C ALA A 56 16.30 -6.27 -0.55
N SER A 57 15.52 -5.90 0.46
CA SER A 57 15.01 -6.84 1.46
C SER A 57 13.96 -7.82 0.92
N ARG A 58 13.73 -8.91 1.67
CA ARG A 58 12.63 -9.86 1.42
C ARG A 58 11.23 -9.22 1.36
N TYR A 59 11.06 -8.07 2.02
CA TYR A 59 9.77 -7.37 2.08
C TYR A 59 9.46 -6.59 0.81
N ALA A 60 10.45 -6.40 -0.08
CA ALA A 60 10.24 -5.77 -1.38
C ALA A 60 9.54 -6.69 -2.38
N LEU A 61 9.45 -7.99 -2.10
CA LEU A 61 8.71 -8.97 -2.88
C LEU A 61 7.52 -9.49 -2.07
N PHE A 62 6.33 -9.34 -2.63
CA PHE A 62 5.09 -9.86 -2.09
C PHE A 62 4.50 -10.88 -3.09
N LEU A 63 4.45 -12.16 -2.68
CA LEU A 63 4.03 -13.28 -3.55
C LEU A 63 4.87 -13.40 -4.84
N GLY A 64 6.17 -13.09 -4.78
CA GLY A 64 7.07 -13.12 -5.94
C GLY A 64 6.97 -11.91 -6.88
N VAL A 65 6.11 -10.94 -6.56
CA VAL A 65 5.93 -9.70 -7.32
C VAL A 65 6.41 -8.51 -6.48
N PRO A 66 7.02 -7.47 -7.06
CA PRO A 66 7.41 -6.28 -6.31
C PRO A 66 6.24 -5.68 -5.53
N THR A 67 6.44 -5.39 -4.25
CA THR A 67 5.43 -4.78 -3.38
C THR A 67 4.90 -3.46 -3.95
N ALA A 68 5.74 -2.71 -4.66
CA ALA A 68 5.35 -1.50 -5.40
C ALA A 68 4.30 -1.76 -6.50
N ALA A 69 4.30 -2.94 -7.14
CA ALA A 69 3.31 -3.28 -8.14
C ALA A 69 1.92 -3.50 -7.53
N TRP A 70 1.85 -4.04 -6.30
CA TRP A 70 0.60 -4.16 -5.55
C TRP A 70 0.02 -2.79 -5.17
N GLY A 71 0.88 -1.84 -4.76
CA GLY A 71 0.51 -0.44 -4.57
C GLY A 71 -0.05 0.18 -5.85
N ALA A 72 0.65 0.00 -6.99
CA ALA A 72 0.19 0.47 -8.29
C ALA A 72 -1.19 -0.11 -8.66
N ALA A 73 -1.40 -1.42 -8.49
CA ALA A 73 -2.68 -2.07 -8.76
C ALA A 73 -3.82 -1.47 -7.92
N LEU A 74 -3.58 -1.20 -6.62
CA LEU A 74 -4.54 -0.55 -5.76
C LEU A 74 -4.92 0.84 -6.28
N TYR A 75 -3.93 1.66 -6.67
CA TYR A 75 -4.20 2.99 -7.21
C TYR A 75 -4.92 2.96 -8.56
N VAL A 76 -4.65 1.98 -9.43
CA VAL A 76 -5.42 1.76 -10.67
C VAL A 76 -6.89 1.50 -10.36
N VAL A 77 -7.19 0.62 -9.39
CA VAL A 77 -8.56 0.30 -9.01
C VAL A 77 -9.26 1.54 -8.44
N VAL A 78 -8.60 2.28 -7.54
CA VAL A 78 -9.15 3.52 -6.97
C VAL A 78 -9.40 4.56 -8.06
N LEU A 79 -8.47 4.73 -9.00
CA LEU A 79 -8.60 5.64 -10.13
C LEU A 79 -9.79 5.25 -11.02
N GLY A 80 -9.93 3.96 -11.36
CA GLY A 80 -11.06 3.44 -12.12
C GLY A 80 -12.40 3.67 -11.41
N LEU A 81 -12.45 3.48 -10.09
CA LEU A 81 -13.63 3.79 -9.28
C LEU A 81 -13.94 5.30 -9.28
N ALA A 82 -12.92 6.15 -9.19
CA ALA A 82 -13.05 7.61 -9.26
C ALA A 82 -13.58 8.11 -10.60
N LEU A 83 -13.09 7.54 -11.71
CA LEU A 83 -13.54 7.90 -13.05
C LEU A 83 -14.97 7.38 -13.35
N ALA A 84 -15.35 6.24 -12.78
CA ALA A 84 -16.69 5.66 -12.96
C ALA A 84 -17.77 6.33 -12.09
N GLY A 85 -17.40 7.26 -11.21
CA GLY A 85 -18.27 7.89 -10.22
C GLY A 85 -18.39 7.10 -8.92
N LEU A 86 -18.42 7.80 -7.77
CA LEU A 86 -18.54 7.25 -6.40
C LEU A 86 -19.97 7.34 -5.81
N PRO A 87 -20.94 6.49 -6.20
CA PRO A 87 -22.14 6.25 -5.40
C PRO A 87 -21.78 5.58 -4.06
N ALA A 88 -22.70 5.59 -3.09
CA ALA A 88 -22.45 5.12 -1.72
C ALA A 88 -21.78 3.74 -1.60
N GLY A 89 -22.11 2.79 -2.48
CA GLY A 89 -21.48 1.46 -2.50
C GLY A 89 -20.02 1.48 -2.99
N ARG A 90 -19.72 2.23 -4.05
CA ARG A 90 -18.34 2.34 -4.57
C ARG A 90 -17.47 3.22 -3.68
N TRP A 91 -18.06 4.23 -3.02
CA TRP A 91 -17.37 5.01 -1.99
C TRP A 91 -16.91 4.11 -0.84
N LEU A 92 -17.74 3.16 -0.40
CA LEU A 92 -17.35 2.21 0.65
C LEU A 92 -16.20 1.29 0.20
N ALA A 93 -16.21 0.85 -1.06
CA ALA A 93 -15.11 0.07 -1.62
C ALA A 93 -13.81 0.88 -1.69
N ALA A 94 -13.87 2.13 -2.18
CA ALA A 94 -12.72 3.03 -2.21
C ALA A 94 -12.19 3.34 -0.79
N TYR A 95 -13.08 3.52 0.19
CA TYR A 95 -12.72 3.68 1.59
C TYR A 95 -12.00 2.44 2.14
N ALA A 96 -12.53 1.24 1.88
CA ALA A 96 -11.90 -0.01 2.32
C ALA A 96 -10.51 -0.20 1.72
N LEU A 97 -10.34 0.12 0.43
CA LEU A 97 -9.03 0.09 -0.25
C LEU A 97 -8.06 1.12 0.32
N ALA A 98 -8.51 2.34 0.59
CA ALA A 98 -7.67 3.37 1.20
C ALA A 98 -7.23 2.99 2.62
N VAL A 99 -8.11 2.40 3.43
CA VAL A 99 -7.76 1.88 4.75
C VAL A 99 -6.75 0.74 4.65
N ALA A 100 -6.94 -0.19 3.71
CA ALA A 100 -6.00 -1.28 3.47
C ALA A 100 -4.61 -0.74 3.05
N ALA A 101 -4.56 0.27 2.17
CA ALA A 101 -3.33 0.92 1.75
C ALA A 101 -2.59 1.57 2.92
N VAL A 102 -3.30 2.33 3.76
CA VAL A 102 -2.72 2.97 4.96
C VAL A 102 -2.22 1.93 5.97
N ALA A 103 -3.01 0.88 6.22
CA ALA A 103 -2.63 -0.19 7.15
C ALA A 103 -1.39 -0.95 6.67
N PHE A 104 -1.33 -1.29 5.38
CA PHE A 104 -0.18 -1.94 4.76
C PHE A 104 1.07 -1.04 4.80
N SER A 105 0.92 0.24 4.48
CA SER A 105 2.01 1.22 4.50
C SER A 105 2.56 1.42 5.93
N ALA A 106 1.69 1.50 6.93
CA ALA A 106 2.09 1.57 8.33
C ALA A 106 2.86 0.30 8.77
N TYR A 107 2.40 -0.87 8.34
CA TYR A 107 3.08 -2.15 8.62
C TYR A 107 4.47 -2.21 7.97
N MET A 108 4.59 -1.81 6.71
CA MET A 108 5.90 -1.74 6.03
C MET A 108 6.84 -0.73 6.68
N THR A 109 6.31 0.43 7.12
CA THR A 109 7.10 1.45 7.83
C THR A 109 7.59 0.91 9.18
N TRP A 110 6.73 0.19 9.90
CA TRP A 110 7.11 -0.49 11.15
C TRP A 110 8.25 -1.48 10.92
N LEU A 111 8.14 -2.34 9.90
CA LEU A 111 9.20 -3.29 9.54
C LEU A 111 10.51 -2.57 9.15
N ALA A 112 10.43 -1.48 8.38
CA ALA A 112 11.60 -0.71 7.96
C ALA A 112 12.37 -0.15 9.16
N ILE A 113 11.66 0.39 10.16
CA ILE A 113 12.28 1.00 11.35
C ILE A 113 12.80 -0.07 12.32
N VAL A 114 12.00 -1.09 12.61
CA VAL A 114 12.30 -2.08 13.67
C VAL A 114 13.26 -3.16 13.18
N GLU A 115 13.04 -3.69 11.98
CA GLU A 115 13.79 -4.84 11.47
C GLU A 115 15.03 -4.42 10.69
N LEU A 116 14.91 -3.36 9.87
CA LEU A 116 15.98 -2.93 8.96
C LEU A 116 16.77 -1.73 9.48
N GLY A 117 16.26 -1.01 10.49
CA GLY A 117 16.89 0.23 10.99
C GLY A 117 17.04 1.32 9.92
N ALA A 118 16.20 1.28 8.88
CA ALA A 118 16.35 2.07 7.66
C ALA A 118 15.05 2.80 7.32
N VAL A 119 15.16 3.96 6.67
CA VAL A 119 14.00 4.76 6.26
C VAL A 119 14.06 4.99 4.76
N CYS A 120 12.96 4.71 4.08
CA CYS A 120 12.83 4.92 2.64
C CYS A 120 11.93 6.13 2.37
N PRO A 121 12.44 7.22 1.75
CA PRO A 121 11.65 8.41 1.47
C PRO A 121 10.50 8.13 0.49
N TRP A 122 10.68 7.19 -0.43
CA TRP A 122 9.61 6.77 -1.34
C TRP A 122 8.49 6.02 -0.64
N CYS A 123 8.81 5.16 0.33
CA CYS A 123 7.79 4.50 1.14
C CYS A 123 7.00 5.51 1.98
N LEU A 124 7.66 6.54 2.52
CA LEU A 124 6.99 7.63 3.23
C LEU A 124 6.13 8.49 2.30
N ALA A 125 6.59 8.75 1.08
CA ALA A 125 5.80 9.46 0.07
C ALA A 125 4.53 8.68 -0.28
N ASP A 126 4.63 7.37 -0.50
CA ASP A 126 3.45 6.52 -0.74
C ASP A 126 2.51 6.48 0.47
N ALA A 127 3.05 6.41 1.69
CA ALA A 127 2.27 6.53 2.92
C ALA A 127 1.46 7.83 2.98
N ALA A 128 2.11 8.95 2.65
CA ALA A 128 1.47 10.26 2.63
C ALA A 128 0.33 10.33 1.60
N ILE A 129 0.52 9.73 0.41
CA ILE A 129 -0.50 9.67 -0.64
C ILE A 129 -1.70 8.83 -0.18
N ALA A 130 -1.47 7.66 0.41
CA ALA A 130 -2.53 6.81 0.94
C ALA A 130 -3.34 7.51 2.05
N ILE A 131 -2.67 8.22 2.96
CA ILE A 131 -3.32 9.00 4.02
C ILE A 131 -4.14 10.15 3.42
N ALA A 132 -3.59 10.88 2.44
CA ALA A 132 -4.30 11.96 1.76
C ALA A 132 -5.55 11.44 1.06
N LEU A 133 -5.46 10.28 0.39
CA LEU A 133 -6.59 9.62 -0.24
C LEU A 133 -7.69 9.29 0.78
N LEU A 134 -7.32 8.68 1.92
CA LEU A 134 -8.26 8.34 3.00
C LEU A 134 -8.92 9.60 3.58
N ALA A 135 -8.16 10.65 3.84
CA ALA A 135 -8.66 11.92 4.36
C ALA A 135 -9.68 12.55 3.41
N VAL A 136 -9.38 12.59 2.11
CA VAL A 136 -10.28 13.13 1.08
C VAL A 136 -11.56 12.30 0.98
N LEU A 137 -11.48 10.97 1.08
CA LEU A 137 -12.65 10.10 1.09
C LEU A 137 -13.54 10.34 2.33
N LEU A 138 -12.93 10.53 3.50
CA LEU A 138 -13.64 10.83 4.75
C LEU A 138 -14.36 12.19 4.71
N VAL A 139 -13.70 13.24 4.20
CA VAL A 139 -14.30 14.58 4.04
C VAL A 139 -15.45 14.54 3.04
N ARG A 140 -15.33 13.74 1.98
CA ARG A 140 -16.33 13.63 0.91
C ARG A 140 -17.41 12.60 1.19
N ARG A 141 -17.52 12.13 2.43
CA ARG A 141 -18.51 11.13 2.84
C ARG A 141 -19.91 11.57 2.34
N PRO A 142 -20.56 10.80 1.46
CA PRO A 142 -21.88 11.17 0.96
C PRO A 142 -22.85 11.22 2.15
N ALA A 143 -23.46 12.37 2.38
CA ALA A 143 -24.50 12.55 3.39
C ALA A 143 -25.68 11.65 3.03
N SER A 144 -25.78 10.50 3.69
CA SER A 144 -26.81 9.51 3.41
C SER A 144 -28.17 10.03 3.89
N LYS A 145 -29.04 10.45 2.95
CA LYS A 145 -30.44 10.84 3.21
C LYS A 145 -31.37 9.70 3.68
N ALA A 146 -30.84 8.52 4.03
CA ALA A 146 -31.65 7.35 4.37
C ALA A 146 -31.57 7.02 5.87
N ARG A 147 -32.68 7.26 6.58
CA ARG A 147 -32.94 7.10 8.03
C ARG A 147 -32.78 5.68 8.60
N ARG A 148 -32.12 4.75 7.89
CA ARG A 148 -31.88 3.35 8.28
C ARG A 148 -30.56 2.75 7.77
N SER A 149 -29.64 3.57 7.25
CA SER A 149 -28.58 3.15 6.33
C SER A 149 -27.24 2.70 6.98
N PRO A 150 -26.47 1.79 6.34
CA PRO A 150 -25.15 1.21 6.72
C PRO A 150 -24.01 2.16 7.16
N THR A 151 -24.26 3.45 7.34
CA THR A 151 -23.29 4.49 7.65
C THR A 151 -23.29 4.90 9.12
N ARG A 152 -23.57 4.02 10.08
CA ARG A 152 -23.24 4.34 11.48
C ARG A 152 -21.72 4.56 11.57
N PRO A 153 -21.22 5.64 12.19
CA PRO A 153 -19.77 5.84 12.35
C PRO A 153 -19.10 4.62 12.96
N ALA A 154 -19.76 3.97 13.94
CA ALA A 154 -19.32 2.69 14.51
C ALA A 154 -19.17 1.55 13.48
N ARG A 155 -20.03 1.46 12.46
CA ARG A 155 -19.93 0.44 11.41
C ARG A 155 -18.81 0.74 10.41
N LEU A 156 -18.56 2.01 10.10
CA LEU A 156 -17.42 2.42 9.25
C LEU A 156 -16.08 2.21 9.96
N VAL A 157 -16.02 2.52 11.25
CA VAL A 157 -14.86 2.22 12.10
C VAL A 157 -14.67 0.70 12.18
N GLY A 158 -15.75 -0.07 12.40
CA GLY A 158 -15.69 -1.53 12.41
C GLY A 158 -15.19 -2.13 11.10
N ILE A 159 -15.73 -1.68 9.95
CA ILE A 159 -15.27 -2.13 8.62
C ILE A 159 -13.82 -1.72 8.40
N GLY A 160 -13.45 -0.48 8.73
CA GLY A 160 -12.07 0.00 8.61
C GLY A 160 -11.11 -0.81 9.46
N LEU A 161 -11.45 -1.08 10.71
CA LEU A 161 -10.64 -1.88 11.62
C LEU A 161 -10.49 -3.32 11.13
N VAL A 162 -11.58 -3.96 10.72
CA VAL A 162 -11.55 -5.34 10.17
C VAL A 162 -10.69 -5.40 8.92
N MET A 163 -10.81 -4.43 8.01
CA MET A 163 -9.98 -4.36 6.81
C MET A 163 -8.50 -4.12 7.14
N ALA A 164 -8.20 -3.17 8.03
CA ALA A 164 -6.83 -2.89 8.45
C ALA A 164 -6.18 -4.11 9.11
N VAL A 165 -6.85 -4.73 10.08
CA VAL A 165 -6.38 -5.94 10.75
C VAL A 165 -6.24 -7.08 9.75
N GLY A 166 -7.23 -7.28 8.88
CA GLY A 166 -7.19 -8.31 7.84
C GLY A 166 -5.99 -8.15 6.90
N THR A 167 -5.70 -6.93 6.43
CA THR A 167 -4.54 -6.65 5.58
C THR A 167 -3.22 -6.90 6.31
N VAL A 168 -3.10 -6.48 7.56
CA VAL A 168 -1.88 -6.69 8.37
C VAL A 168 -1.67 -8.17 8.65
N VAL A 169 -2.70 -8.89 9.10
CA VAL A 169 -2.61 -10.34 9.38
C VAL A 169 -2.30 -11.13 8.12
N PHE A 170 -2.95 -10.80 7.00
CA PHE A 170 -2.70 -11.45 5.72
C PHE A 170 -1.26 -11.22 5.25
N SER A 171 -0.79 -9.97 5.26
CA SER A 171 0.58 -9.65 4.84
C SER A 171 1.63 -10.29 5.75
N ALA A 172 1.43 -10.24 7.08
CA ALA A 172 2.30 -10.93 8.03
C ALA A 172 2.33 -12.45 7.78
N GLY A 173 1.19 -13.06 7.49
CA GLY A 173 1.11 -14.48 7.14
C GLY A 173 1.88 -14.82 5.86
N VAL A 174 1.76 -14.00 4.82
CA VAL A 174 2.51 -14.17 3.56
C VAL A 174 4.02 -14.06 3.80
N PHE A 175 4.46 -13.06 4.56
CA PHE A 175 5.90 -12.90 4.86
C PHE A 175 6.44 -13.99 5.80
N ALA A 176 5.63 -14.48 6.73
CA ALA A 176 5.99 -15.61 7.58
C ALA A 176 6.11 -16.91 6.78
N ALA A 177 5.19 -17.16 5.84
CA ALA A 177 5.25 -18.32 4.95
C ALA A 177 6.43 -18.25 3.96
N GLY A 178 6.83 -17.03 3.57
CA GLY A 178 8.00 -16.77 2.73
C GLY A 178 9.33 -16.74 3.50
N ALA A 179 9.35 -17.00 4.81
CA ALA A 179 10.60 -17.07 5.56
C ALA A 179 11.40 -18.33 5.16
N PRO A 180 12.71 -18.20 4.85
CA PRO A 180 13.51 -19.33 4.40
C PRO A 180 13.57 -20.41 5.48
N ALA A 181 12.98 -21.58 5.20
CA ALA A 181 13.06 -22.79 6.04
C ALA A 181 14.38 -23.55 5.79
N GLY A 182 15.51 -22.83 5.79
CA GLY A 182 16.84 -23.38 5.52
C GLY A 182 17.52 -23.97 6.76
N ASN A 183 18.48 -24.87 6.55
CA ASN A 183 19.24 -25.53 7.60
C ASN A 183 19.96 -24.49 8.47
N ALA A 184 19.50 -24.30 9.73
CA ALA A 184 20.00 -23.27 10.64
C ALA A 184 21.53 -23.28 10.80
N SER A 185 22.16 -24.46 10.74
CA SER A 185 23.62 -24.62 10.86
C SER A 185 24.42 -24.01 9.70
N TYR A 186 23.92 -24.07 8.46
CA TYR A 186 24.60 -23.48 7.31
C TYR A 186 24.45 -21.94 7.30
N GLN A 187 23.26 -21.46 7.67
CA GLN A 187 22.95 -20.03 7.81
C GLN A 187 23.83 -19.39 8.91
N GLU A 188 24.02 -20.06 10.05
CA GLU A 188 24.93 -19.60 11.10
C GLU A 188 26.39 -19.59 10.65
N ALA A 189 26.86 -20.62 9.94
CA ALA A 189 28.24 -20.68 9.46
C ALA A 189 28.56 -19.55 8.46
N LEU A 190 27.63 -19.27 7.54
CA LEU A 190 27.76 -18.17 6.59
C LEU A 190 27.67 -16.80 7.27
N ALA A 191 26.74 -16.63 8.22
CA ALA A 191 26.62 -15.38 8.99
C ALA A 191 27.90 -15.07 9.77
N ARG A 192 28.52 -16.06 10.42
CA ARG A 192 29.82 -15.87 11.10
C ARG A 192 30.95 -15.50 10.14
N HIS A 193 30.97 -16.09 8.94
CA HIS A 193 31.99 -15.77 7.93
C HIS A 193 31.84 -14.34 7.40
N LEU A 194 30.62 -13.87 7.18
CA LEU A 194 30.33 -12.53 6.68
C LEU A 194 30.51 -11.44 7.74
N GLN A 195 30.22 -11.77 8.99
CA GLN A 195 30.53 -10.88 10.12
C GLN A 195 32.04 -10.70 10.31
N ALA A 196 32.83 -11.74 10.04
CA ALA A 196 34.29 -11.69 10.09
C ALA A 196 34.91 -10.85 8.94
N SER A 197 34.24 -10.75 7.79
CA SER A 197 34.68 -9.92 6.66
C SER A 197 34.19 -8.47 6.71
N GLY A 198 33.53 -8.07 7.81
CA GLY A 198 33.13 -6.67 8.05
C GLY A 198 31.95 -6.18 7.20
N VAL A 199 31.20 -7.09 6.59
CA VAL A 199 30.04 -6.77 5.75
C VAL A 199 28.77 -6.76 6.60
N ILE A 200 27.96 -5.70 6.51
CA ILE A 200 26.68 -5.64 7.23
C ILE A 200 25.69 -6.59 6.54
N PHE A 201 25.31 -7.65 7.27
CA PHE A 201 24.47 -8.72 6.76
C PHE A 201 23.01 -8.47 7.12
N TYR A 202 22.20 -8.06 6.14
CA TYR A 202 20.75 -7.87 6.33
C TYR A 202 19.96 -9.20 6.27
N GLY A 203 20.65 -10.33 6.03
CA GLY A 203 20.10 -11.68 5.89
C GLY A 203 20.53 -12.36 4.58
N ALA A 204 20.67 -13.68 4.59
CA ALA A 204 20.94 -14.47 3.39
C ALA A 204 19.60 -14.78 2.71
N TYR A 205 19.40 -14.34 1.46
CA TYR A 205 18.12 -14.57 0.77
C TYR A 205 18.37 -15.29 -0.56
N TRP A 206 18.18 -16.62 -0.54
CA TRP A 206 17.90 -17.46 -1.71
C TRP A 206 16.72 -18.38 -1.38
#